data_AF-F0FX51-F1
#
_entry.id   AF-F0FX51-F1
#
_cell.length_a   1.000
_cell.length_b   1.000
_cell.length_c   1.000
_cell.angle_alpha   90.00
_cell.angle_beta   90.00
_cell.angle_gamma   90.00
#
_symmetry.space_group_name_H-M   'P 1'
#
loop_
_entity.id
_entity.type
_entity.pdbx_description
1 polymer ?
#
loop_
_entity_poly.entity_id
_entity_poly.type
_entity_poly.pdbx_seq_one_letter_code
_entity_poly.pdbx_strand_id
1 'polypeptide(L)'
;MPADLVASAVAALARADALLVTAGAGLGVDSGLPDFRGTDGFWRAYPALRHERFEFHEIASPQAFRAHPQLAWGFYGHRLSLYRSTVPHAGFAILRR
;
A
#
# COMPACT_ATOMS: atom_id res chain seq x y z
N MET A 1 -20.18 7.10 -10.60
CA MET A 1 -20.19 5.98 -11.56
C MET A 1 -21.59 5.86 -12.15
N PRO A 2 -21.73 5.62 -13.46
CA PRO A 2 -23.01 5.35 -14.08
C PRO A 2 -23.75 4.19 -13.36
N ALA A 3 -25.05 4.35 -13.11
CA ALA A 3 -25.83 3.42 -12.29
C ALA A 3 -25.97 2.03 -12.93
N ASP A 4 -26.00 1.99 -14.26
CA ASP A 4 -26.01 0.79 -15.09
C ASP A 4 -24.73 -0.05 -14.92
N LEU A 5 -23.56 0.58 -14.83
CA LEU A 5 -22.30 -0.12 -14.60
C LEU A 5 -22.26 -0.78 -13.22
N VAL A 6 -22.78 -0.10 -12.20
CA VAL A 6 -22.87 -0.65 -10.84
C VAL A 6 -23.82 -1.85 -10.80
N ALA A 7 -25.00 -1.72 -11.42
CA ALA A 7 -25.97 -2.81 -11.49
C ALA A 7 -25.41 -4.04 -12.23
N SER A 8 -24.68 -3.83 -13.32
CA SER A 8 -23.99 -4.90 -14.06
C SER A 8 -22.94 -5.61 -13.20
N ALA A 9 -22.12 -4.85 -12.45
CA ALA A 9 -21.13 -5.42 -11.54
C ALA A 9 -21.78 -6.26 -10.43
N VAL A 10 -22.88 -5.78 -9.82
CA VAL A 10 -23.63 -6.54 -8.81
C VAL A 10 -24.17 -7.85 -9.38
N ALA A 11 -24.74 -7.81 -10.58
CA ALA A 11 -25.27 -9.01 -11.23
C ALA A 11 -24.16 -10.02 -11.57
N ALA A 12 -22.99 -9.56 -11.99
CA ALA A 12 -21.83 -10.42 -12.24
C ALA A 12 -21.32 -11.07 -10.95
N LEU A 13 -21.20 -10.29 -9.87
CA LEU A 13 -20.78 -10.78 -8.54
C LEU A 13 -21.76 -11.83 -7.98
N ALA A 14 -23.07 -11.61 -8.12
CA ALA A 14 -24.09 -12.52 -7.60
C ALA A 14 -24.13 -13.89 -8.32
N ARG A 15 -23.62 -13.98 -9.55
CA ARG A 15 -23.57 -15.21 -10.35
C ARG A 15 -22.21 -15.89 -10.32
N ALA A 16 -21.20 -15.30 -9.68
CA ALA A 16 -19.86 -15.84 -9.66
C ALA A 16 -19.77 -17.05 -8.72
N ASP A 17 -19.24 -18.17 -9.22
CA ASP A 17 -18.96 -19.35 -8.39
C ASP A 17 -17.77 -19.12 -7.44
N ALA A 18 -16.88 -18.20 -7.80
CA ALA A 18 -15.72 -17.80 -7.02
C ALA A 18 -15.30 -16.35 -7.30
N LEU A 19 -14.69 -15.70 -6.31
CA LEU A 19 -14.10 -14.37 -6.43
C LEU A 19 -12.59 -14.41 -6.18
N LEU A 20 -11.83 -13.79 -7.09
CA LEU A 20 -10.43 -13.44 -6.87
C LEU A 20 -10.30 -11.92 -6.73
N VAL A 21 -9.97 -11.46 -5.53
CA VAL A 21 -9.71 -10.04 -5.27
C VAL A 21 -8.21 -9.81 -5.26
N THR A 22 -7.71 -9.05 -6.23
CA THR A 22 -6.31 -8.58 -6.23
C THR A 22 -6.25 -7.19 -5.62
N ALA A 23 -5.31 -6.99 -4.69
CA ALA A 23 -5.15 -5.72 -3.98
C ALA A 23 -3.70 -5.26 -4.05
N GLY A 24 -3.51 -3.96 -4.22
CA GLY A 24 -2.21 -3.30 -4.11
C GLY A 24 -2.17 -2.31 -2.95
N ALA A 25 -1.09 -1.52 -2.87
CA ALA A 25 -0.92 -0.51 -1.82
C ALA A 25 -2.09 0.48 -1.71
N GLY A 26 -2.82 0.72 -2.81
CA GLY A 26 -4.01 1.58 -2.85
C GLY A 26 -5.11 1.19 -1.85
N LEU A 27 -5.24 -0.09 -1.48
CA LEU A 27 -6.24 -0.53 -0.49
C LEU A 27 -5.95 0.07 0.91
N GLY A 28 -4.69 0.36 1.21
CA GLY A 28 -4.30 0.96 2.50
C GLY A 28 -4.46 2.47 2.59
N VAL A 29 -4.69 3.16 1.46
CA VAL A 29 -4.71 4.63 1.39
C VAL A 29 -5.81 5.23 2.25
N ASP A 30 -7.01 4.65 2.20
CA ASP A 30 -8.14 5.07 3.04
C ASP A 30 -7.90 4.81 4.55
N SER A 31 -6.90 3.99 4.89
CA SER A 31 -6.45 3.76 6.27
C SER A 31 -5.27 4.66 6.67
N GLY A 32 -4.87 5.59 5.79
CA GLY A 32 -3.76 6.51 6.02
C GLY A 32 -2.37 5.95 5.72
N LEU A 33 -2.27 4.76 5.12
CA LEU A 33 -0.98 4.23 4.66
C LEU A 33 -0.57 4.90 3.34
N PRO A 34 0.72 5.22 3.15
CA PRO A 34 1.19 5.77 1.89
C PRO A 34 1.07 4.73 0.77
N ASP A 35 0.66 5.17 -0.41
CA ASP A 35 0.95 4.42 -1.63
C ASP A 35 2.37 4.74 -2.13
N PHE A 36 2.85 3.95 -3.10
CA PHE A 36 4.18 4.10 -3.68
C PHE A 36 4.10 4.68 -5.10
N ARG A 37 3.03 5.43 -5.42
CA ARG A 37 2.86 5.99 -6.77
C ARG A 37 3.74 7.23 -6.94
N GLY A 38 4.85 7.03 -7.65
CA GLY A 38 5.79 8.09 -7.98
C GLY A 38 6.76 8.43 -6.85
N THR A 39 7.88 9.04 -7.24
CA THR A 39 8.97 9.47 -6.36
C THR A 39 8.53 10.48 -5.33
N ASP A 40 7.71 11.46 -5.71
CA ASP A 40 7.26 12.52 -4.81
C ASP A 40 6.33 12.01 -3.71
N GLY A 41 5.44 11.06 -4.02
CA GLY A 41 4.59 10.40 -3.05
C GLY A 41 5.41 9.61 -2.02
N PHE A 42 6.41 8.88 -2.52
CA PHE A 42 7.34 8.12 -1.70
C PHE A 42 8.19 9.03 -0.80
N TRP A 43 8.84 10.05 -1.33
CA TRP A 43 9.69 10.96 -0.57
C TRP A 43 8.92 11.79 0.46
N ARG A 44 7.64 12.09 0.22
CA ARG A 44 6.77 12.67 1.25
C ARG A 44 6.55 11.73 2.43
N ALA A 45 6.37 10.44 2.17
CA ALA A 45 6.20 9.42 3.20
C ALA A 45 7.52 9.10 3.92
N TYR A 46 8.66 9.27 3.24
CA TYR A 46 9.99 8.99 3.79
C TYR A 46 10.97 10.15 3.50
N PRO A 47 10.85 11.30 4.20
CA PRO A 47 11.67 12.48 3.92
C PRO A 47 13.18 12.24 4.03
N ALA A 48 13.60 11.35 4.92
CA ALA A 48 15.00 10.95 5.06
C ALA A 48 15.58 10.33 3.77
N LEU A 49 14.76 9.61 3.00
CA LEU A 49 15.17 8.98 1.74
C LEU A 49 15.25 9.97 0.57
N ARG A 50 14.57 11.11 0.69
CA ARG A 50 14.65 12.21 -0.29
C ARG A 50 16.05 12.82 -0.35
N HIS A 51 16.68 13.00 0.81
CA HIS A 51 18.01 13.59 0.91
C HIS A 51 19.08 12.72 0.25
N GLU A 52 18.93 11.40 0.42
CA GLU A 52 19.81 10.38 -0.14
C GLU A 52 19.41 9.97 -1.58
N ARG A 53 18.34 10.56 -2.14
CA ARG A 53 17.79 10.26 -3.48
C ARG A 53 17.48 8.78 -3.72
N PHE A 54 17.12 8.03 -2.67
CA PHE A 54 16.69 6.65 -2.82
C PHE A 54 15.31 6.58 -3.48
N GLU A 55 15.20 5.71 -4.48
CA GLU A 55 13.94 5.20 -4.99
C GLU A 55 13.41 4.09 -4.07
N PHE A 56 12.09 3.85 -4.11
CA PHE A 56 11.45 2.82 -3.28
C PHE A 56 12.09 1.43 -3.46
N HIS A 57 12.36 1.04 -4.71
CA HIS A 57 12.90 -0.28 -5.03
C HIS A 57 14.37 -0.44 -4.59
N GLU A 58 15.13 0.65 -4.52
CA GLU A 58 16.53 0.63 -4.09
C GLU A 58 16.64 0.38 -2.59
N ILE A 59 15.83 1.09 -1.77
CA ILE A 59 15.82 0.90 -0.32
C ILE A 59 15.12 -0.42 0.09
N ALA A 60 14.15 -0.89 -0.71
CA ALA A 60 13.43 -2.14 -0.49
C ALA A 60 14.17 -3.36 -1.08
N SER A 61 15.50 -3.39 -0.94
CA SER A 61 16.36 -4.43 -1.51
C SER A 61 17.30 -5.05 -0.48
N PRO A 62 17.71 -6.32 -0.65
CA PRO A 62 18.76 -6.93 0.18
C PRO A 62 20.09 -6.18 0.11
N GLN A 63 20.36 -5.48 -1.00
CA GLN A 63 21.57 -4.68 -1.16
C GLN A 63 21.60 -3.50 -0.18
N ALA A 64 20.46 -2.82 0.03
CA ALA A 64 20.37 -1.73 0.99
C ALA A 64 20.68 -2.18 2.42
N PHE A 65 20.27 -3.38 2.83
CA PHE A 65 20.61 -3.92 4.15
C PHE A 65 22.12 -4.18 4.31
N ARG A 66 22.84 -4.49 3.23
CA ARG A 66 24.29 -4.71 3.27
C ARG A 66 25.08 -3.40 3.20
N ALA A 67 24.69 -2.51 2.30
CA ALA A 67 25.40 -1.26 2.04
C ALA A 67 25.04 -0.14 3.05
N HIS A 68 23.78 -0.08 3.48
CA HIS A 68 23.21 0.97 4.33
C HIS A 68 22.32 0.39 5.45
N PRO A 69 22.85 -0.47 6.34
CA PRO A 69 22.03 -1.22 7.30
C PRO A 69 21.17 -0.32 8.20
N GLN A 70 21.71 0.78 8.70
CA GLN A 70 20.96 1.72 9.55
C GLN A 70 19.77 2.34 8.81
N LEU A 71 19.97 2.76 7.55
CA LEU A 71 18.94 3.36 6.73
C LEU A 71 17.85 2.33 6.36
N ALA A 72 18.26 1.12 5.97
CA ALA A 72 17.33 0.03 5.65
C ALA A 72 16.48 -0.37 6.88
N TRP A 73 17.10 -0.53 8.05
CA TRP A 73 16.37 -0.81 9.28
C TRP A 73 15.47 0.35 9.71
N GLY A 74 15.90 1.60 9.54
CA GLY A 74 15.06 2.78 9.79
C GLY A 74 13.83 2.81 8.89
N PHE A 75 14.00 2.54 7.59
CA PHE A 75 12.92 2.46 6.61
C PHE A 75 11.88 1.40 6.98
N TYR A 76 12.31 0.16 7.26
CA TYR A 76 11.38 -0.92 7.64
C TYR A 76 10.80 -0.74 9.05
N GLY A 77 11.56 -0.18 9.99
CA GLY A 77 11.10 0.15 11.34
C GLY A 77 9.97 1.19 11.32
N HIS A 78 10.13 2.26 10.52
CA HIS A 78 9.08 3.25 10.32
C HIS A 78 7.82 2.61 9.71
N ARG A 79 7.97 1.78 8.68
CA ARG A 79 6.85 1.04 8.06
C ARG A 79 6.11 0.17 9.07
N LEU A 80 6.83 -0.59 9.87
CA LEU A 80 6.23 -1.43 10.91
C LEU A 80 5.45 -0.59 11.93
N SER A 81 5.97 0.58 12.32
CA SER A 81 5.28 1.51 13.21
C SER A 81 3.94 1.97 12.62
N LEU A 82 3.93 2.37 11.34
CA LEU A 82 2.70 2.75 10.62
C LEU A 82 1.67 1.61 10.64
N TYR A 83 2.06 0.38 10.25
CA TYR A 83 1.13 -0.75 10.25
C TYR A 83 0.56 -1.08 11.63
N ARG A 84 1.32 -0.86 12.70
CA ARG A 84 0.86 -1.11 14.07
C ARG A 84 -0.11 -0.05 14.58
N SER A 85 -0.03 1.19 14.08
CA SER A 85 -0.91 2.28 14.49
C SER A 85 -2.13 2.46 13.58
N THR A 86 -2.09 1.93 12.35
CA THR A 86 -3.18 2.03 11.38
C THR A 86 -4.38 1.18 11.79
N VAL A 87 -5.57 1.80 11.77
CA VAL A 87 -6.86 1.12 11.85
C VAL A 87 -7.36 0.83 10.42
N PRO A 88 -7.67 -0.43 10.06
CA PRO A 88 -8.19 -0.75 8.74
C PRO A 88 -9.52 -0.05 8.45
N HIS A 89 -9.62 0.57 7.27
CA HIS A 89 -10.88 1.14 6.79
C HIS A 89 -11.94 0.06 6.52
N ALA A 90 -13.21 0.47 6.38
CA ALA A 90 -14.36 -0.42 6.26
C ALA A 90 -14.27 -1.44 5.09
N GLY A 91 -13.51 -1.14 4.04
CA GLY A 91 -13.33 -2.05 2.90
C GLY A 91 -12.75 -3.41 3.31
N PHE A 92 -11.82 -3.45 4.26
CA PHE A 92 -11.29 -4.71 4.79
C PHE A 92 -12.36 -5.57 5.47
N ALA A 93 -13.32 -4.96 6.16
CA ALA A 93 -14.41 -5.69 6.81
C ALA A 93 -15.42 -6.26 5.80
N ILE A 94 -15.57 -5.61 4.64
CA ILE A 94 -16.40 -6.11 3.54
C ILE A 94 -15.77 -7.37 2.94
N LEU A 95 -14.45 -7.37 2.70
CA LEU A 95 -13.73 -8.51 2.11
C LEU A 95 -13.66 -9.75 3.02
N ARG A 96 -13.93 -9.62 4.32
CA ARG A 96 -13.90 -10.72 5.30
C ARG A 96 -15.20 -11.51 5.40
N ARG A 97 -16.26 -11.08 4.72
CA ARG A 97 -17.58 -11.70 4.74
C ARG A 97 -17.70 -12.68 3.59
#